data_AF-A0AA41UNG0-F1
#
_entry.id   AF-A0AA41UNG0-F1
#
_cell.length_a   1.000
_cell.length_b   1.000
_cell.length_c   1.000
_cell.angle_alpha   90.00
_cell.angle_beta   90.00
_cell.angle_gamma   90.00
#
_symmetry.space_group_name_H-M   'P 1'
#
loop_
_entity.id
_entity.type
_entity.pdbx_description
1 polymer ?
#
loop_
_entity_poly.entity_id
_entity_poly.type
_entity_poly.pdbx_seq_one_letter_code
_entity_poly.pdbx_strand_id
1 'polypeptide(L)'
;MALNLEAVGQTLGPMTKHYTWKDVVLYALGVGAGENDLHYCYEKDLKVIPSFAIASIFDVLAQIGIKSEVNLAGVLHGEQELIFHRPIPTEGSLTTKGRIRHIYDKGPDRGALIIGESDTVDEAGNRLFTSICTVFGRLDGGFGGPDAPKRAPAFPDRAPDTVVAATPAPSQPLLYRLSGDTFSLHVDPEFARLSGFEKPIMHGLCTHGYACRALCDTLIPGAPEKARRMACRFSKPLYPGMPIQTLIWRTEQGKALWRVVNAETGEVVIDNGEFEYGDEVPPRIRFDGRVAIVTGAGGGLGRAYALELARRGAKVVVNDLGGARDGSGDGAAAPADRVVAEIRAAGGEAVADHNSVATVEGGAAIVQTALEAFGTVDILINNAGILRDKSFVNMTPENWQAVLDVHLHGAYHVTRPAFAVMRDKGYGRILMTTSAAGLYGNFGQSNYAAAKMGLVGLMNTLKLEGEKRNIKVNTIAPLAASRLTEDILPPDLFAKMQPEYVVPLALFLCTDQCPASGNIYNAGMGFFNRVAVMTGPGAVPAAQGAVPTPEAVRDQAAAITDLEAGRTFGQLAEQVMDVVTKVQ
;
A
#
# COMPACT_ATOMS: atom_id res chain seq x y z
N MET A 1 17.87 -1.76 30.18
CA MET A 1 16.43 -1.79 30.51
C MET A 1 15.76 -2.70 29.50
N ALA A 2 14.59 -3.27 29.81
CA ALA A 2 13.83 -4.01 28.81
C ALA A 2 13.10 -3.00 27.90
N LEU A 3 13.03 -3.27 26.59
CA LEU A 3 12.22 -2.46 25.68
C LEU A 3 10.75 -2.54 26.08
N ASN A 4 10.05 -1.41 25.97
CA ASN A 4 8.61 -1.36 26.16
C ASN A 4 7.89 -1.80 24.86
N LEU A 5 7.54 -3.07 24.79
CA LEU A 5 6.85 -3.66 23.63
C LEU A 5 5.39 -3.21 23.52
N GLU A 6 4.76 -2.81 24.64
CA GLU A 6 3.38 -2.30 24.66
C GLU A 6 3.25 -0.91 24.04
N ALA A 7 4.38 -0.22 23.80
CA ALA A 7 4.40 1.08 23.14
C ALA A 7 4.06 1.00 21.64
N VAL A 8 4.10 -0.19 21.04
CA VAL A 8 3.71 -0.41 19.64
C VAL A 8 2.23 -0.06 19.44
N GLY A 9 1.94 0.75 18.43
CA GLY A 9 0.59 1.22 18.10
C GLY A 9 0.11 2.41 18.93
N GLN A 10 0.80 2.78 20.02
CA GLN A 10 0.43 3.96 20.80
C GLN A 10 0.70 5.25 20.04
N THR A 11 -0.25 6.18 20.09
CA THR A 11 -0.13 7.50 19.48
C THR A 11 0.88 8.37 20.25
N LEU A 12 1.75 9.05 19.50
CA LEU A 12 2.69 10.06 19.97
C LEU A 12 2.22 11.45 19.51
N GLY A 13 2.19 12.42 20.41
CA GLY A 13 1.71 13.77 20.11
C GLY A 13 0.18 13.93 20.26
N PRO A 14 -0.42 14.98 19.67
CA PRO A 14 0.19 15.91 18.71
C PRO A 14 1.29 16.78 19.32
N MET A 15 2.30 17.08 18.52
CA MET A 15 3.37 18.03 18.83
C MET A 15 3.35 19.14 17.80
N THR A 16 3.30 20.39 18.25
CA THR A 16 3.24 21.55 17.36
C THR A 16 4.52 22.35 17.48
N LYS A 17 5.16 22.62 16.33
CA LYS A 17 6.34 23.48 16.23
C LYS A 17 6.01 24.69 15.36
N HIS A 18 6.24 25.87 15.92
CA HIS A 18 6.23 27.12 15.17
C HIS A 18 7.63 27.35 14.61
N TYR A 19 7.71 27.81 13.36
CA TYR A 19 8.96 28.14 12.71
C TYR A 19 8.76 29.34 11.77
N THR A 20 9.86 30.03 11.50
CA THR A 20 9.92 31.19 10.63
C THR A 20 10.88 30.92 9.48
N TRP A 21 10.93 31.84 8.52
CA TRP A 21 11.93 31.79 7.45
C TRP A 21 13.37 31.75 7.99
N LYS A 22 13.63 32.28 9.19
CA LYS A 22 14.96 32.23 9.83
C LYS A 22 15.36 30.80 10.18
N ASP A 23 14.42 29.99 10.64
CA ASP A 23 14.66 28.59 10.97
C ASP A 23 14.95 27.77 9.71
N VAL A 24 14.26 28.08 8.61
CA VAL A 24 14.51 27.49 7.28
C VAL A 24 15.92 27.82 6.81
N VAL A 25 16.32 29.11 6.88
CA VAL A 25 17.67 29.55 6.49
C VAL A 25 18.74 28.96 7.41
N LEU A 26 18.51 28.92 8.73
CA LEU A 26 19.42 28.32 9.70
C LEU A 26 19.67 26.84 9.39
N TYR A 27 18.60 26.09 9.09
CA TYR A 27 18.73 24.70 8.67
C TYR A 27 19.51 24.58 7.36
N ALA A 28 19.21 25.42 6.37
CA ALA A 28 19.89 25.40 5.08
C ALA A 28 21.40 25.60 5.22
N LEU A 29 21.83 26.61 5.98
CA LEU A 29 23.24 26.83 6.32
C LEU A 29 23.81 25.64 7.11
N GLY A 30 23.03 25.08 8.03
CA GLY A 30 23.37 23.89 8.82
C GLY A 30 23.61 22.63 7.98
N VAL A 31 23.08 22.57 6.74
CA VAL A 31 23.33 21.48 5.78
C VAL A 31 24.17 21.95 4.58
N GLY A 32 24.91 23.04 4.77
CA GLY A 32 25.97 23.51 3.89
C GLY A 32 25.53 24.39 2.72
N ALA A 33 24.28 24.87 2.70
CA ALA A 33 23.89 25.90 1.73
C ALA A 33 24.71 27.17 1.98
N GLY A 34 24.98 27.92 0.93
CA GLY A 34 25.85 29.10 1.03
C GLY A 34 25.64 30.07 -0.11
N GLU A 35 26.71 30.77 -0.48
CA GLU A 35 26.70 31.81 -1.52
C GLU A 35 26.22 31.34 -2.89
N ASN A 36 26.40 30.06 -3.21
CA ASN A 36 25.96 29.46 -4.48
C ASN A 36 24.50 28.99 -4.45
N ASP A 37 23.84 29.04 -3.29
CA ASP A 37 22.49 28.53 -3.05
C ASP A 37 21.59 29.59 -2.43
N LEU A 38 21.67 30.83 -2.91
CA LEU A 38 20.93 31.95 -2.31
C LEU A 38 19.41 31.70 -2.24
N HIS A 39 18.85 30.88 -3.12
CA HIS A 39 17.43 30.50 -3.06
C HIS A 39 17.06 29.68 -1.80
N TYR A 40 18.02 29.17 -1.02
CA TYR A 40 17.79 28.57 0.30
C TYR A 40 18.21 29.48 1.47
N CYS A 41 18.93 30.58 1.20
CA CYS A 41 19.57 31.40 2.23
C CYS A 41 19.10 32.86 2.26
N TYR A 42 18.38 33.31 1.23
CA TYR A 42 17.92 34.69 1.05
C TYR A 42 16.39 34.74 0.96
N GLU A 43 15.77 35.55 1.82
CA GLU A 43 14.34 35.57 2.08
C GLU A 43 13.47 36.03 0.90
N LYS A 44 14.05 36.66 -0.12
CA LYS A 44 13.32 37.22 -1.26
C LYS A 44 12.55 36.17 -2.07
N ASP A 45 13.20 35.05 -2.38
CA ASP A 45 12.67 33.96 -3.21
C ASP A 45 12.94 32.60 -2.53
N LEU A 46 12.78 32.58 -1.21
CA LEU A 46 13.19 31.49 -0.34
C LEU A 46 12.45 30.20 -0.67
N LYS A 47 13.23 29.14 -0.87
CA LYS A 47 12.76 27.76 -1.00
C LYS A 47 13.17 26.96 0.24
N VAL A 48 12.43 25.90 0.51
CA VAL A 48 12.71 24.99 1.63
C VAL A 48 13.39 23.74 1.10
N ILE A 49 14.56 23.40 1.63
CA ILE A 49 15.21 22.12 1.36
C ILE A 49 14.30 21.02 1.94
N PRO A 50 13.89 19.99 1.18
CA PRO A 50 12.89 19.01 1.64
C PRO A 50 13.25 18.33 2.96
N SER A 51 14.55 18.07 3.19
CA SER A 51 15.05 17.49 4.44
C SER A 51 14.82 18.36 5.69
N PHE A 52 14.43 19.64 5.56
CA PHE A 52 13.96 20.48 6.67
C PHE A 52 12.81 19.83 7.46
N ALA A 53 12.05 18.91 6.84
CA ALA A 53 11.09 18.05 7.53
C ALA A 53 11.64 17.47 8.85
N ILE A 54 12.92 17.06 8.87
CA ILE A 54 13.59 16.50 10.05
C ILE A 54 13.64 17.51 11.21
N ALA A 55 13.93 18.78 10.93
CA ALA A 55 14.03 19.83 11.94
C ALA A 55 12.70 20.01 12.70
N SER A 56 11.58 19.59 12.12
CA SER A 56 10.25 19.69 12.73
C SER A 56 9.78 18.46 13.49
N ILE A 57 10.53 17.36 13.47
CA ILE A 57 10.11 16.08 14.07
C ILE A 57 11.04 15.57 15.18
N PHE A 58 12.07 16.32 15.58
CA PHE A 58 12.99 15.90 16.65
C PHE A 58 12.29 15.54 17.95
N ASP A 59 11.23 16.25 18.34
CA ASP A 59 10.45 15.92 19.53
C ASP A 59 9.77 14.55 19.40
N VAL A 60 9.24 14.21 18.22
CA VAL A 60 8.63 12.91 17.96
C VAL A 60 9.69 11.80 17.92
N LEU A 61 10.86 12.06 17.33
CA LEU A 61 12.00 11.14 17.35
C LEU A 61 12.45 10.84 18.79
N ALA A 62 12.52 11.87 19.65
CA ALA A 62 12.83 11.71 21.06
C ALA A 62 11.75 10.90 21.79
N GLN A 63 10.46 11.15 21.52
CA GLN A 63 9.36 10.37 22.10
C GLN A 63 9.39 8.90 21.71
N ILE A 64 9.79 8.57 20.47
CA ILE A 64 9.96 7.17 20.05
C ILE A 64 11.00 6.48 20.93
N GLY A 65 12.15 7.13 21.19
CA GLY A 65 13.16 6.61 22.10
C GLY A 65 12.64 6.46 23.53
N ILE A 66 12.03 7.51 24.08
CA ILE A 66 11.50 7.51 25.47
C ILE A 66 10.44 6.43 25.66
N LYS A 67 9.46 6.35 24.74
CA LYS A 67 8.33 5.43 24.85
C LYS A 67 8.70 3.98 24.59
N SER A 68 9.72 3.73 23.78
CA SER A 68 10.25 2.38 23.60
C SER A 68 11.16 1.93 24.74
N GLU A 69 11.53 2.83 25.67
CA GLU A 69 12.49 2.56 26.75
C GLU A 69 13.84 2.02 26.24
N VAL A 70 14.22 2.41 25.02
CA VAL A 70 15.48 2.00 24.40
C VAL A 70 16.66 2.49 25.23
N ASN A 71 17.69 1.66 25.36
CA ASN A 71 18.89 2.02 26.09
C ASN A 71 19.63 3.17 25.37
N LEU A 72 19.54 4.37 25.93
CA LEU A 72 20.12 5.60 25.36
C LEU A 72 21.64 5.51 25.15
N ALA A 73 22.36 4.70 25.91
CA ALA A 73 23.80 4.49 25.71
C ALA A 73 24.12 3.70 24.43
N GLY A 74 23.16 2.92 23.92
CA GLY A 74 23.28 2.09 22.72
C GLY A 74 22.60 2.65 21.48
N VAL A 75 21.84 3.76 21.61
CA VAL A 75 20.99 4.31 20.55
C VAL A 75 21.81 4.87 19.40
N LEU A 76 21.42 4.47 18.19
CA LEU A 76 21.85 5.08 16.94
C LEU A 76 20.63 5.36 16.05
N HIS A 77 20.73 6.40 15.21
CA HIS A 77 19.75 6.64 14.15
C HIS A 77 20.09 5.73 12.97
N GLY A 78 19.33 4.66 12.77
CA GLY A 78 19.65 3.60 11.80
C GLY A 78 19.19 3.93 10.38
N GLU A 79 17.94 4.32 10.21
CA GLU A 79 17.34 4.61 8.90
C GLU A 79 16.42 5.82 8.98
N GLN A 80 16.26 6.51 7.85
CA GLN A 80 15.34 7.62 7.69
C GLN A 80 14.64 7.51 6.34
N GLU A 81 13.32 7.63 6.34
CA GLU A 81 12.49 7.79 5.14
C GLU A 81 11.57 9.00 5.33
N LEU A 82 11.60 9.89 4.34
CA LEU A 82 10.71 11.04 4.21
C LEU A 82 9.88 10.86 2.94
N ILE A 83 8.57 11.05 3.06
CA ILE A 83 7.63 11.04 1.93
C ILE A 83 6.96 12.41 1.90
N PHE A 84 7.18 13.15 0.83
CA PHE A 84 6.70 14.53 0.67
C PHE A 84 5.39 14.52 -0.12
N HIS A 85 4.30 14.94 0.53
CA HIS A 85 2.97 15.07 -0.06
C HIS A 85 2.72 16.47 -0.59
N ARG A 86 3.30 17.49 0.06
CA ARG A 86 3.23 18.91 -0.33
C ARG A 86 4.54 19.62 0.04
N PRO A 87 4.86 20.75 -0.61
CA PRO A 87 5.99 21.58 -0.22
C PRO A 87 5.80 22.11 1.20
N ILE A 88 6.88 22.16 1.98
CA ILE A 88 6.85 22.76 3.31
C ILE A 88 6.85 24.29 3.13
N PRO A 89 5.93 25.04 3.77
CA PRO A 89 5.92 26.50 3.73
C PRO A 89 7.23 27.10 4.27
N THR A 90 7.55 28.34 3.92
CA THR A 90 8.75 29.03 4.45
C THR A 90 8.61 29.46 5.91
N GLU A 91 7.39 29.52 6.43
CA GLU A 91 7.07 29.81 7.83
C GLU A 91 5.68 29.26 8.18
N GLY A 92 5.40 29.09 9.46
CA GLY A 92 4.09 28.67 9.96
C GLY A 92 4.17 27.70 11.13
N SER A 93 3.11 26.94 11.33
CA SER A 93 3.02 25.91 12.36
C SER A 93 2.89 24.51 11.76
N LEU A 94 3.70 23.58 12.26
CA LEU A 94 3.67 22.17 11.87
C LEU A 94 3.15 21.36 13.04
N THR A 95 2.10 20.57 12.82
CA THR A 95 1.58 19.64 13.83
C THR A 95 1.87 18.21 13.42
N THR A 96 2.62 17.50 14.26
CA THR A 96 3.05 16.12 14.00
C THR A 96 2.37 15.16 14.96
N LYS A 97 1.82 14.07 14.41
CA LYS A 97 1.33 12.91 15.17
C LYS A 97 2.12 11.68 14.74
N GLY A 98 2.64 10.93 15.71
CA GLY A 98 3.43 9.74 15.46
C GLY A 98 2.90 8.50 16.15
N ARG A 99 3.62 7.40 15.97
CA ARG A 99 3.45 6.13 16.68
C ARG A 99 4.70 5.29 16.54
N ILE A 100 4.92 4.37 17.47
CA ILE A 100 5.86 3.25 17.24
C ILE A 100 5.11 2.20 16.44
N ARG A 101 5.57 1.94 15.21
CA ARG A 101 4.94 1.00 14.29
C ARG A 101 5.29 -0.44 14.62
N HIS A 102 6.56 -0.71 14.90
CA HIS A 102 7.07 -2.04 15.23
C HIS A 102 8.36 -1.95 16.04
N ILE A 103 8.64 -3.01 16.78
CA ILE A 103 9.94 -3.27 17.42
C ILE A 103 10.39 -4.66 16.96
N TYR A 104 11.54 -4.73 16.30
CA TYR A 104 12.13 -5.98 15.82
C TYR A 104 13.31 -6.39 16.68
N ASP A 105 13.45 -7.68 16.91
CA ASP A 105 14.59 -8.27 17.61
C ASP A 105 15.61 -8.76 16.58
N LYS A 106 16.87 -8.34 16.70
CA LYS A 106 17.97 -8.90 15.89
C LYS A 106 18.74 -9.97 16.66
N GLY A 107 18.41 -10.22 17.91
CA GLY A 107 19.09 -11.12 18.81
C GLY A 107 20.07 -10.40 19.76
N PRO A 108 20.52 -11.10 20.82
CA PRO A 108 21.27 -10.50 21.94
C PRO A 108 22.53 -9.76 21.49
N ASP A 109 23.23 -10.26 20.46
CA ASP A 109 24.47 -9.67 19.97
C ASP A 109 24.29 -8.62 18.87
N ARG A 110 23.07 -8.47 18.33
CA ARG A 110 22.80 -7.59 17.17
C ARG A 110 21.83 -6.45 17.47
N GLY A 111 21.25 -6.39 18.67
CA GLY A 111 20.37 -5.31 19.12
C GLY A 111 18.93 -5.41 18.63
N ALA A 112 18.21 -4.29 18.64
CA ALA A 112 16.81 -4.18 18.26
C ALA A 112 16.56 -2.98 17.34
N LEU A 113 15.51 -3.05 16.51
CA LEU A 113 15.08 -1.94 15.65
C LEU A 113 13.70 -1.44 16.08
N ILE A 114 13.62 -0.17 16.47
CA ILE A 114 12.38 0.50 16.82
C ILE A 114 11.97 1.36 15.63
N ILE A 115 10.85 1.03 15.00
CA ILE A 115 10.35 1.74 13.82
C ILE A 115 9.31 2.76 14.25
N GLY A 116 9.64 4.04 14.13
CA GLY A 116 8.71 5.13 14.31
C GLY A 116 8.08 5.56 12.98
N GLU A 117 6.82 5.96 13.01
CA GLU A 117 6.13 6.60 11.89
C GLU A 117 5.43 7.87 12.40
N SER A 118 5.51 8.95 11.64
CA SER A 118 4.80 10.19 11.96
C SER A 118 4.31 10.93 10.73
N ASP A 119 3.15 11.55 10.86
CA ASP A 119 2.55 12.44 9.88
C ASP A 119 2.52 13.87 10.38
N THR A 120 2.95 14.79 9.51
CA THR A 120 2.97 16.22 9.78
C THR A 120 2.01 16.95 8.87
N VAL A 121 1.18 17.80 9.47
CA VAL A 121 0.20 18.65 8.78
C VAL A 121 0.51 20.13 9.00
N ASP A 122 0.05 20.99 8.08
CA ASP A 122 0.03 22.45 8.26
C ASP A 122 -1.15 22.90 9.16
N GLU A 123 -1.26 24.22 9.38
CA GLU A 123 -2.35 24.84 10.15
C GLU A 123 -3.74 24.57 9.57
N ALA A 124 -3.85 24.38 8.25
CA ALA A 124 -5.09 24.05 7.56
C ALA A 124 -5.42 22.54 7.60
N GLY A 125 -4.56 21.72 8.22
CA GLY A 125 -4.72 20.27 8.31
C GLY A 125 -4.27 19.53 7.04
N ASN A 126 -3.64 20.20 6.08
CA ASN A 126 -3.09 19.53 4.91
C ASN A 126 -1.85 18.74 5.29
N ARG A 127 -1.83 17.46 4.95
CA ARG A 127 -0.64 16.60 5.12
C ARG A 127 0.50 17.11 4.24
N LEU A 128 1.63 17.43 4.87
CA LEU A 128 2.83 17.93 4.20
C LEU A 128 3.80 16.80 3.92
N PHE A 129 4.16 16.01 4.93
CA PHE A 129 5.07 14.87 4.77
C PHE A 129 4.81 13.78 5.82
N THR A 130 5.30 12.58 5.52
CA THR A 130 5.38 11.46 6.45
C THR A 130 6.84 11.15 6.70
N SER A 131 7.20 10.92 7.96
CA SER A 131 8.51 10.41 8.35
C SER A 131 8.39 8.99 8.87
N ILE A 132 9.28 8.12 8.44
CA ILE A 132 9.51 6.81 9.03
C ILE A 132 10.97 6.80 9.46
N CYS A 133 11.22 6.52 10.73
CA CYS A 133 12.58 6.44 11.28
C CYS A 133 12.80 5.07 11.90
N THR A 134 14.05 4.61 11.84
CA THR A 134 14.49 3.40 12.51
C THR A 134 15.51 3.80 13.57
N VAL A 135 15.14 3.66 14.84
CA VAL A 135 16.08 3.76 15.97
C VAL A 135 16.71 2.39 16.18
N PHE A 136 18.03 2.34 16.18
CA PHE A 136 18.80 1.11 16.40
C PHE A 136 19.29 1.07 17.84
N GLY A 137 18.65 0.23 18.66
CA GLY A 137 19.05 -0.04 20.05
C GLY A 137 20.06 -1.17 20.09
N ARG A 138 21.37 -0.85 20.02
CA ARG A 138 22.44 -1.88 19.95
C ARG A 138 22.48 -2.81 21.16
N LEU A 139 21.97 -2.36 22.30
CA LEU A 139 22.05 -3.06 23.59
C LEU A 139 20.70 -3.68 24.00
N ASP A 140 19.72 -3.65 23.10
CA ASP A 140 18.32 -3.92 23.42
C ASP A 140 17.77 -5.17 22.71
N GLY A 141 18.64 -6.04 22.18
CA GLY A 141 18.26 -7.28 21.51
C GLY A 141 18.09 -8.47 22.46
N GLY A 142 17.57 -9.58 21.95
CA GLY A 142 17.43 -10.85 22.68
C GLY A 142 16.17 -10.97 23.54
N PHE A 143 15.12 -10.23 23.21
CA PHE A 143 13.82 -10.27 23.88
C PHE A 143 12.81 -11.25 23.25
N GLY A 144 13.19 -11.96 22.17
CA GLY A 144 12.36 -12.97 21.51
C GLY A 144 11.34 -12.40 20.52
N GLY A 145 11.58 -11.19 20.00
CA GLY A 145 10.71 -10.53 19.01
C GLY A 145 10.88 -11.04 17.58
N PRO A 146 10.05 -10.57 16.64
CA PRO A 146 10.16 -10.93 15.23
C PRO A 146 11.42 -10.34 14.59
N ASP A 147 11.97 -11.05 13.60
CA ASP A 147 13.06 -10.55 12.76
C ASP A 147 12.60 -9.37 11.89
N ALA A 148 13.51 -8.41 11.67
CA ALA A 148 13.24 -7.31 10.76
C ALA A 148 13.26 -7.76 9.29
N PRO A 149 12.30 -7.31 8.47
CA PRO A 149 12.32 -7.60 7.03
C PRO A 149 13.58 -6.99 6.38
N LYS A 150 14.23 -7.78 5.52
CA LYS A 150 15.41 -7.30 4.79
C LYS A 150 14.98 -6.31 3.70
N ARG A 151 15.47 -5.07 3.78
CA ARG A 151 15.26 -4.05 2.75
C ARG A 151 16.62 -3.51 2.28
N ALA A 152 17.02 -3.90 1.08
CA ALA A 152 18.22 -3.38 0.43
C ALA A 152 17.92 -3.21 -1.06
N PRO A 153 17.88 -1.97 -1.59
CA PRO A 153 17.72 -1.76 -3.02
C PRO A 153 18.96 -2.31 -3.76
N ALA A 154 18.73 -2.93 -4.92
CA ALA A 154 19.80 -3.39 -5.78
C ALA A 154 20.42 -2.20 -6.53
N PHE A 155 21.66 -1.87 -6.21
CA PHE A 155 22.40 -0.83 -6.93
C PHE A 155 22.85 -1.34 -8.30
N PRO A 156 22.84 -0.49 -9.34
CA PRO A 156 23.37 -0.84 -10.65
C PRO A 156 24.85 -1.23 -10.57
N ASP A 157 25.23 -2.28 -11.30
CA ASP A 157 26.64 -2.68 -11.47
C ASP A 157 27.32 -1.81 -12.53
N ARG A 158 27.40 -0.51 -12.25
CA ARG A 158 28.03 0.52 -13.08
C ARG A 158 28.42 1.73 -12.22
N ALA A 159 29.30 2.57 -12.75
CA ALA A 159 29.64 3.85 -12.14
C ALA A 159 28.39 4.74 -11.91
N PRO A 160 28.39 5.59 -10.87
CA PRO A 160 27.33 6.58 -10.67
C PRO A 160 27.22 7.52 -11.86
N ASP A 161 26.00 7.95 -12.16
CA ASP A 161 25.73 8.94 -13.21
C ASP A 161 26.23 10.33 -12.82
N THR A 162 26.27 10.61 -11.52
CA THR A 162 26.73 11.90 -10.98
C THR A 162 27.40 11.69 -9.63
N VAL A 163 28.48 12.42 -9.41
CA VAL A 163 29.20 12.50 -8.13
C VAL A 163 29.24 13.96 -7.71
N VAL A 164 28.62 14.28 -6.58
CA VAL A 164 28.59 15.63 -6.03
C VAL A 164 29.48 15.68 -4.80
N ALA A 165 30.58 16.44 -4.88
CA ALA A 165 31.50 16.62 -3.77
C ALA A 165 31.05 17.75 -2.85
N ALA A 166 31.25 17.58 -1.55
CA ALA A 166 31.06 18.63 -0.56
C ALA A 166 32.07 18.48 0.59
N THR A 167 32.44 19.60 1.21
CA THR A 167 33.31 19.60 2.39
C THR A 167 32.60 20.30 3.53
N PRO A 168 31.88 19.57 4.40
CA PRO A 168 31.31 20.12 5.62
C PRO A 168 32.38 20.83 6.46
N ALA A 169 32.06 22.01 7.00
CA ALA A 169 33.01 22.73 7.84
C ALA A 169 33.33 21.94 9.14
N PRO A 170 34.51 22.10 9.75
CA PRO A 170 34.78 21.53 11.07
C PRO A 170 33.78 22.00 12.14
N SER A 171 33.21 23.19 11.98
CA SER A 171 32.19 23.77 12.86
C SER A 171 30.75 23.39 12.47
N GLN A 172 30.54 22.60 11.42
CA GLN A 172 29.20 22.28 10.90
C GLN A 172 28.23 21.70 11.95
N PRO A 173 28.64 20.78 12.87
CA PRO A 173 27.76 20.28 13.91
C PRO A 173 27.25 21.37 14.87
N LEU A 174 28.07 22.40 15.11
CA LEU A 174 27.72 23.51 16.00
C LEU A 174 26.58 24.36 15.42
N LEU A 175 26.51 24.44 14.09
CA LEU A 175 25.46 25.14 13.38
C LEU A 175 24.21 24.27 13.24
N TYR A 176 24.37 23.04 12.76
CA TYR A 176 23.23 22.13 12.50
C TYR A 176 22.41 21.85 13.76
N ARG A 177 23.06 21.65 14.91
CA ARG A 177 22.37 21.37 16.19
C ARG A 177 21.36 22.45 16.59
N LEU A 178 21.52 23.69 16.12
CA LEU A 178 20.59 24.78 16.38
C LEU A 178 19.23 24.59 15.68
N SER A 179 19.13 23.62 14.75
CA SER A 179 17.87 23.24 14.10
C SER A 179 17.01 22.28 14.94
N GLY A 180 17.56 21.71 16.02
CA GLY A 180 16.80 20.93 17.01
C GLY A 180 17.59 19.83 17.72
N ASP A 181 18.50 19.14 17.02
CA ASP A 181 19.29 18.05 17.62
C ASP A 181 20.45 18.58 18.46
N THR A 182 20.16 18.82 19.74
CA THR A 182 21.11 19.33 20.71
C THR A 182 21.92 18.24 21.43
N PHE A 183 21.81 16.98 21.00
CA PHE A 183 22.45 15.83 21.66
C PHE A 183 23.98 16.01 21.79
N SER A 184 24.50 15.74 22.99
CA SER A 184 25.88 16.08 23.37
C SER A 184 26.94 15.37 22.54
N LEU A 185 26.61 14.21 21.93
CA LEU A 185 27.51 13.44 21.07
C LEU A 185 28.16 14.27 19.94
N HIS A 186 27.51 15.34 19.52
CA HIS A 186 27.93 16.15 18.38
C HIS A 186 28.74 17.40 18.76
N VAL A 187 28.94 17.66 20.05
CA VAL A 187 29.62 18.89 20.52
C VAL A 187 30.56 18.67 21.71
N ASP A 188 30.27 17.69 22.58
CA ASP A 188 31.01 17.42 23.80
C ASP A 188 32.05 16.30 23.57
N PRO A 189 33.36 16.60 23.62
CA PRO A 189 34.40 15.59 23.43
C PRO A 189 34.43 14.51 24.50
N GLU A 190 34.06 14.82 25.75
CA GLU A 190 34.04 13.83 26.82
C GLU A 190 32.90 12.83 26.60
N PHE A 191 31.70 13.34 26.32
CA PHE A 191 30.53 12.50 26.02
C PHE A 191 30.75 11.62 24.78
N ALA A 192 31.37 12.16 23.73
CA ALA A 192 31.66 11.39 22.52
C ALA A 192 32.61 10.21 22.80
N ARG A 193 33.65 10.41 23.63
CA ARG A 193 34.57 9.34 24.05
C ARG A 193 33.89 8.28 24.90
N LEU A 194 33.03 8.71 25.84
CA LEU A 194 32.21 7.78 26.64
C LEU A 194 31.27 6.95 25.76
N SER A 195 30.80 7.52 24.65
CA SER A 195 29.94 6.86 23.66
C SER A 195 30.72 5.96 22.66
N GLY A 196 32.04 5.88 22.79
CA GLY A 196 32.90 5.01 21.96
C GLY A 196 33.43 5.67 20.67
N PHE A 197 33.37 6.99 20.55
CA PHE A 197 33.92 7.74 19.41
C PHE A 197 35.21 8.48 19.80
N GLU A 198 36.08 8.77 18.82
CA GLU A 198 37.36 9.45 19.09
C GLU A 198 37.15 10.90 19.56
N LYS A 199 36.16 11.57 18.95
CA LYS A 199 35.78 12.97 19.14
C LYS A 199 34.33 13.16 18.68
N PRO A 200 33.72 14.35 18.85
CA PRO A 200 32.37 14.58 18.38
C PRO A 200 32.20 14.28 16.89
N ILE A 201 31.11 13.60 16.53
CA ILE A 201 30.80 13.21 15.15
C ILE A 201 29.78 14.16 14.53
N MET A 202 29.77 14.24 13.19
CA MET A 202 28.69 14.87 12.45
C MET A 202 27.35 14.18 12.76
N HIS A 203 26.28 14.95 12.85
CA HIS A 203 24.92 14.39 12.84
C HIS A 203 24.70 13.65 11.52
N GLY A 204 24.24 12.39 11.57
CA GLY A 204 23.87 11.65 10.35
C GLY A 204 22.84 12.41 9.52
N LEU A 205 21.87 13.04 10.19
CA LEU A 205 20.83 13.85 9.56
C LEU A 205 21.36 15.16 8.94
N CYS A 206 22.53 15.65 9.38
CA CYS A 206 23.25 16.74 8.69
C CYS A 206 23.82 16.23 7.36
N THR A 207 24.54 15.11 7.36
CA THR A 207 25.05 14.47 6.13
C THR A 207 23.92 14.10 5.16
N HIS A 208 22.78 13.65 5.68
CA HIS A 208 21.55 13.44 4.90
C HIS A 208 21.05 14.76 4.25
N GLY A 209 21.12 15.88 4.97
CA GLY A 209 20.78 17.20 4.42
C GLY A 209 21.70 17.64 3.27
N TYR A 210 23.01 17.40 3.38
CA TYR A 210 23.95 17.59 2.28
C TYR A 210 23.57 16.75 1.05
N ALA A 211 23.26 15.47 1.25
CA ALA A 211 22.82 14.59 0.17
C ALA A 211 21.48 15.06 -0.45
N CYS A 212 20.55 15.55 0.37
CA CYS A 212 19.26 16.08 -0.10
C CYS A 212 19.45 17.26 -1.05
N ARG A 213 20.37 18.17 -0.74
CA ARG A 213 20.73 19.28 -1.64
C ARG A 213 21.34 18.76 -2.94
N ALA A 214 22.38 17.92 -2.84
CA ALA A 214 23.02 17.32 -4.02
C ALA A 214 22.01 16.60 -4.94
N LEU A 215 21.04 15.87 -4.36
CA LEU A 215 19.96 15.22 -5.11
C LEU A 215 19.02 16.23 -5.76
N CYS A 216 18.62 17.29 -5.06
CA CYS A 216 17.78 18.33 -5.63
C CYS A 216 18.47 19.04 -6.79
N ASP A 217 19.72 19.47 -6.59
CA ASP A 217 20.49 20.21 -7.60
C ASP A 217 20.76 19.34 -8.85
N THR A 218 20.92 18.03 -8.68
CA THR A 218 21.20 17.10 -9.78
C THR A 218 19.92 16.64 -10.51
N LEU A 219 18.85 16.36 -9.77
CA LEU A 219 17.67 15.65 -10.31
C LEU A 219 16.49 16.58 -10.60
N ILE A 220 16.37 17.68 -9.86
CA ILE A 220 15.27 18.67 -9.91
C ILE A 220 15.81 20.09 -9.69
N PRO A 221 16.78 20.55 -10.52
CA PRO A 221 17.51 21.80 -10.28
C PRO A 221 16.57 22.99 -10.12
N GLY A 222 16.74 23.72 -9.01
CA GLY A 222 15.92 24.87 -8.68
C GLY A 222 14.45 24.56 -8.38
N ALA A 223 14.05 23.30 -8.25
CA ALA A 223 12.67 22.89 -7.96
C ALA A 223 12.60 21.85 -6.82
N PRO A 224 13.13 22.17 -5.61
CA PRO A 224 13.10 21.28 -4.45
C PRO A 224 11.69 20.79 -4.08
N GLU A 225 10.66 21.58 -4.39
CA GLU A 225 9.25 21.22 -4.22
C GLU A 225 8.82 19.99 -5.04
N LYS A 226 9.65 19.52 -5.99
CA LYS A 226 9.44 18.29 -6.78
C LYS A 226 10.03 17.04 -6.13
N ALA A 227 10.68 17.13 -4.97
CA ALA A 227 11.06 15.95 -4.19
C ALA A 227 9.80 15.24 -3.68
N ARG A 228 9.80 13.91 -3.70
CA ARG A 228 8.62 13.10 -3.36
C ARG A 228 8.90 12.02 -2.34
N ARG A 229 10.10 11.44 -2.38
CA ARG A 229 10.57 10.53 -1.34
C ARG A 229 12.07 10.60 -1.23
N MET A 230 12.58 10.52 -0.01
CA MET A 230 14.00 10.35 0.27
C MET A 230 14.15 9.34 1.38
N ALA A 231 14.80 8.21 1.11
CA ALA A 231 15.04 7.16 2.10
C ALA A 231 16.53 6.78 2.12
N CYS A 232 17.04 6.37 3.29
CA CYS A 232 18.40 5.87 3.42
C CYS A 232 18.62 5.04 4.70
N ARG A 233 19.80 4.40 4.76
CA ARG A 233 20.37 3.77 5.95
C ARG A 233 21.70 4.43 6.32
N PHE A 234 21.84 4.87 7.56
CA PHE A 234 23.11 5.32 8.10
C PHE A 234 24.01 4.12 8.39
N SER A 235 25.25 4.14 7.87
CA SER A 235 26.14 2.99 7.90
C SER A 235 27.39 3.22 8.75
N LYS A 236 28.03 4.39 8.65
CA LYS A 236 29.23 4.74 9.42
C LYS A 236 29.20 6.20 9.88
N PRO A 237 29.81 6.54 11.02
CA PRO A 237 29.94 7.92 11.46
C PRO A 237 30.87 8.70 10.53
N LEU A 238 30.68 10.02 10.48
CA LEU A 238 31.54 10.96 9.78
C LEU A 238 32.08 11.98 10.80
N TYR A 239 33.37 12.30 10.77
CA TYR A 239 33.92 13.34 11.62
C TYR A 239 33.78 14.73 10.97
N PRO A 240 33.58 15.81 11.75
CA PRO A 240 33.48 17.16 11.22
C PRO A 240 34.74 17.56 10.43
N GLY A 241 34.54 18.29 9.31
CA GLY A 241 35.63 18.70 8.42
C GLY A 241 36.01 17.70 7.33
N MET A 242 35.55 16.44 7.40
CA MET A 242 35.88 15.43 6.40
C MET A 242 35.10 15.64 5.10
N PRO A 243 35.77 15.60 3.93
CA PRO A 243 35.09 15.71 2.65
C PRO A 243 34.22 14.49 2.34
N ILE A 244 33.10 14.72 1.68
CA ILE A 244 32.13 13.70 1.29
C ILE A 244 31.83 13.75 -0.20
N GLN A 245 31.36 12.64 -0.74
CA GLN A 245 30.81 12.55 -2.10
C GLN A 245 29.44 11.89 -2.05
N THR A 246 28.43 12.57 -2.62
CA THR A 246 27.12 12.00 -2.90
C THR A 246 27.14 11.36 -4.28
N LEU A 247 27.01 10.03 -4.32
CA LEU A 247 27.00 9.23 -5.54
C LEU A 247 25.54 8.98 -5.93
N ILE A 248 25.18 9.24 -7.19
CA ILE A 248 23.79 9.20 -7.67
C ILE A 248 23.68 8.34 -8.93
N TRP A 249 22.72 7.41 -8.94
CA TRP A 249 22.35 6.57 -10.08
C TRP A 249 20.89 6.79 -10.43
N ARG A 250 20.58 7.27 -11.63
CA ARG A 250 19.21 7.28 -12.17
C ARG A 250 18.83 5.86 -12.56
N THR A 251 17.67 5.41 -12.08
CA THR A 251 17.21 4.03 -12.27
C THR A 251 16.02 3.95 -13.23
N GLU A 252 15.05 4.83 -13.05
CA GLU A 252 13.89 4.99 -13.95
C GLU A 252 13.41 6.45 -13.92
N GLN A 253 12.42 6.79 -14.76
CA GLN A 253 11.88 8.13 -14.79
C GLN A 253 11.34 8.53 -13.40
N GLY A 254 11.88 9.61 -12.84
CA GLY A 254 11.50 10.12 -11.53
C GLY A 254 12.09 9.35 -10.33
N LYS A 255 13.03 8.42 -10.54
CA LYS A 255 13.70 7.70 -9.45
C LYS A 255 15.21 7.63 -9.58
N ALA A 256 15.88 7.67 -8.45
CA ALA A 256 17.32 7.50 -8.33
C ALA A 256 17.69 6.69 -7.08
N LEU A 257 18.81 5.98 -7.15
CA LEU A 257 19.51 5.45 -6.00
C LEU A 257 20.70 6.35 -5.66
N TRP A 258 21.07 6.40 -4.38
CA TRP A 258 22.17 7.25 -3.93
C TRP A 258 22.93 6.69 -2.74
N ARG A 259 24.15 7.18 -2.58
CA ARG A 259 25.04 6.89 -1.43
C ARG A 259 25.80 8.15 -1.05
N VAL A 260 26.26 8.20 0.19
CA VAL A 260 27.32 9.14 0.58
C VAL A 260 28.53 8.35 1.02
N VAL A 261 29.69 8.73 0.50
CA VAL A 261 30.99 8.17 0.89
C VAL A 261 31.87 9.26 1.51
N ASN A 262 32.74 8.86 2.43
CA ASN A 262 33.89 9.67 2.81
C ASN A 262 34.83 9.75 1.60
N ALA A 263 35.13 10.97 1.14
CA ALA A 263 35.91 11.17 -0.08
C ALA A 263 37.40 10.84 0.08
N GLU A 264 37.92 10.81 1.31
CA GLU A 264 39.31 10.42 1.61
C GLU A 264 39.47 8.90 1.70
N THR A 265 38.53 8.21 2.36
CA THR A 265 38.66 6.77 2.64
C THR A 265 37.87 5.88 1.67
N GLY A 266 36.92 6.45 0.92
CA GLY A 266 35.98 5.70 0.08
C GLY A 266 34.90 4.94 0.87
N GLU A 267 34.89 5.05 2.20
CA GLU A 267 33.93 4.33 3.03
C GLU A 267 32.51 4.89 2.90
N VAL A 268 31.54 3.99 2.77
CA VAL A 268 30.11 4.35 2.72
C VAL A 268 29.63 4.78 4.10
N VAL A 269 29.19 6.05 4.21
CA VAL A 269 28.61 6.62 5.43
C VAL A 269 27.09 6.59 5.42
N ILE A 270 26.47 6.77 4.25
CA ILE A 270 25.03 6.58 4.01
C ILE A 270 24.85 5.64 2.83
N ASP A 271 24.04 4.60 3.02
CA ASP A 271 23.78 3.54 2.04
C ASP A 271 22.27 3.38 1.82
N ASN A 272 21.88 2.49 0.88
CA ASN A 272 20.49 2.17 0.56
C ASN A 272 19.66 3.41 0.25
N GLY A 273 20.28 4.45 -0.31
CA GLY A 273 19.62 5.69 -0.64
C GLY A 273 18.64 5.48 -1.79
N GLU A 274 17.38 5.84 -1.58
CA GLU A 274 16.36 5.95 -2.62
C GLU A 274 15.86 7.40 -2.68
N PHE A 275 15.67 7.94 -3.88
CA PHE A 275 15.10 9.26 -4.09
C PHE A 275 14.06 9.22 -5.21
N GLU A 276 12.87 9.73 -4.94
CA GLU A 276 11.78 9.85 -5.92
C GLU A 276 11.44 11.33 -6.13
N TYR A 277 11.23 11.73 -7.38
CA TYR A 277 11.03 13.12 -7.78
C TYR A 277 10.15 13.25 -9.03
N GLY A 278 9.49 14.39 -9.20
CA GLY A 278 8.65 14.68 -10.37
C GLY A 278 7.49 15.61 -10.05
N ASP A 279 6.74 16.02 -11.06
CA ASP A 279 5.60 16.93 -10.91
C ASP A 279 4.49 16.32 -10.04
N GLU A 280 4.28 15.00 -10.11
CA GLU A 280 3.31 14.26 -9.32
C GLU A 280 3.87 12.89 -8.93
N VAL A 281 3.82 12.51 -7.64
CA VAL A 281 3.73 11.09 -7.28
C VAL A 281 2.26 10.79 -7.24
N PRO A 282 1.75 9.81 -8.01
CA PRO A 282 0.36 9.39 -7.88
C PRO A 282 0.10 9.14 -6.39
N PRO A 283 -0.92 9.80 -5.79
CA PRO A 283 -1.17 9.68 -4.37
C PRO A 283 -1.24 8.19 -4.02
N ARG A 284 -0.39 7.75 -3.07
CA ARG A 284 -0.39 6.35 -2.63
C ARG A 284 -1.84 5.94 -2.38
N ILE A 285 -2.26 4.79 -2.91
CA ILE A 285 -3.61 4.28 -2.67
C ILE A 285 -3.74 4.02 -1.16
N ARG A 286 -4.59 4.83 -0.52
CA ARG A 286 -4.93 4.80 0.91
C ARG A 286 -6.43 4.60 1.07
N PHE A 287 -6.81 4.10 2.24
CA PHE A 287 -8.20 3.86 2.64
C PHE A 287 -8.50 4.48 4.01
N ASP A 288 -7.74 5.51 4.39
CA ASP A 288 -7.92 6.22 5.65
C ASP A 288 -9.38 6.71 5.77
N GLY A 289 -10.04 6.35 6.87
CA GLY A 289 -11.45 6.68 7.13
C GLY A 289 -12.48 5.82 6.38
N ARG A 290 -12.06 4.82 5.58
CA ARG A 290 -12.97 3.88 4.90
C ARG A 290 -13.23 2.66 5.76
N VAL A 291 -14.47 2.15 5.71
CA VAL A 291 -14.86 0.88 6.32
C VAL A 291 -15.01 -0.21 5.26
N ALA A 292 -14.27 -1.30 5.42
CA ALA A 292 -14.27 -2.42 4.48
C ALA A 292 -14.78 -3.71 5.12
N ILE A 293 -15.70 -4.40 4.45
CA ILE A 293 -16.09 -5.78 4.77
C ILE A 293 -15.37 -6.71 3.79
N VAL A 294 -14.66 -7.71 4.32
CA VAL A 294 -14.09 -8.79 3.51
C VAL A 294 -14.68 -10.12 3.99
N THR A 295 -15.41 -10.80 3.11
CA THR A 295 -16.01 -12.11 3.40
C THR A 295 -15.04 -13.25 3.11
N GLY A 296 -15.04 -14.29 3.95
CA GLY A 296 -14.06 -15.39 3.86
C GLY A 296 -12.62 -14.91 4.09
N ALA A 297 -12.43 -14.03 5.07
CA ALA A 297 -11.17 -13.32 5.34
C ALA A 297 -10.27 -14.02 6.38
N GLY A 298 -10.62 -15.21 6.85
CA GLY A 298 -9.84 -15.98 7.83
C GLY A 298 -8.59 -16.66 7.25
N GLY A 299 -8.43 -16.68 5.92
CA GLY A 299 -7.27 -17.25 5.23
C GLY A 299 -7.16 -16.85 3.76
N GLY A 300 -6.08 -17.30 3.11
CA GLY A 300 -5.88 -17.13 1.67
C GLY A 300 -5.99 -15.68 1.18
N LEU A 301 -6.68 -15.50 0.04
CA LEU A 301 -6.90 -14.19 -0.59
C LEU A 301 -7.65 -13.21 0.32
N GLY A 302 -8.70 -13.66 1.01
CA GLY A 302 -9.48 -12.80 1.91
C GLY A 302 -8.64 -12.23 3.04
N ARG A 303 -7.81 -13.05 3.70
CA ARG A 303 -6.86 -12.58 4.72
C ARG A 303 -5.88 -11.55 4.13
N ALA A 304 -5.32 -11.81 2.95
CA ALA A 304 -4.38 -10.90 2.31
C ALA A 304 -5.03 -9.55 1.96
N TYR A 305 -6.28 -9.54 1.49
CA TYR A 305 -7.04 -8.31 1.27
C TYR A 305 -7.27 -7.54 2.57
N ALA A 306 -7.70 -8.22 3.63
CA ALA A 306 -8.00 -7.61 4.93
C ALA A 306 -6.75 -6.95 5.54
N LEU A 307 -5.61 -7.65 5.55
CA LEU A 307 -4.34 -7.14 6.06
C LEU A 307 -3.86 -5.92 5.28
N GLU A 308 -3.90 -5.95 3.95
CA GLU A 308 -3.41 -4.83 3.14
C GLU A 308 -4.36 -3.62 3.19
N LEU A 309 -5.68 -3.83 3.25
CA LEU A 309 -6.65 -2.76 3.48
C LEU A 309 -6.37 -2.05 4.80
N ALA A 310 -6.20 -2.82 5.88
CA ALA A 310 -5.89 -2.27 7.20
C ALA A 310 -4.53 -1.54 7.23
N ARG A 311 -3.49 -2.12 6.61
CA ARG A 311 -2.17 -1.48 6.47
C ARG A 311 -2.23 -0.13 5.74
N ARG A 312 -3.24 0.03 4.89
CA ARG A 312 -3.52 1.26 4.12
C ARG A 312 -4.54 2.19 4.77
N GLY A 313 -4.94 1.92 6.01
CA GLY A 313 -5.75 2.81 6.83
C GLY A 313 -7.25 2.52 6.87
N ALA A 314 -7.72 1.43 6.24
CA ALA A 314 -9.12 1.02 6.36
C ALA A 314 -9.42 0.45 7.75
N LYS A 315 -10.65 0.65 8.21
CA LYS A 315 -11.25 -0.14 9.30
C LYS A 315 -11.89 -1.38 8.70
N VAL A 316 -11.54 -2.57 9.18
CA VAL A 316 -11.88 -3.83 8.49
C VAL A 316 -12.80 -4.72 9.32
N VAL A 317 -13.92 -5.13 8.75
CA VAL A 317 -14.69 -6.28 9.23
C VAL A 317 -14.15 -7.53 8.55
N VAL A 318 -13.56 -8.41 9.36
CA VAL A 318 -13.00 -9.69 8.94
C VAL A 318 -14.09 -10.74 9.15
N ASN A 319 -14.86 -11.04 8.09
CA ASN A 319 -15.87 -12.09 8.17
C ASN A 319 -15.27 -13.45 7.78
N ASP A 320 -15.42 -14.45 8.64
CA ASP A 320 -15.15 -15.85 8.30
C ASP A 320 -15.97 -16.80 9.19
N LEU A 321 -16.66 -17.76 8.56
CA LEU A 321 -17.45 -18.76 9.28
C LEU A 321 -16.58 -19.74 10.07
N GLY A 322 -15.33 -19.95 9.66
CA GLY A 322 -14.42 -20.92 10.31
C GLY A 322 -14.58 -22.37 9.84
N GLY A 323 -15.26 -22.59 8.71
CA GLY A 323 -15.41 -23.91 8.07
C GLY A 323 -14.20 -24.32 7.20
N ALA A 324 -14.11 -25.61 6.89
CA ALA A 324 -13.13 -26.15 5.94
C ALA A 324 -13.47 -25.74 4.49
N ARG A 325 -12.49 -25.87 3.57
CA ARG A 325 -12.63 -25.49 2.14
C ARG A 325 -13.80 -26.16 1.43
N ASP A 326 -14.13 -27.36 1.87
CA ASP A 326 -15.22 -28.13 1.30
C ASP A 326 -16.56 -27.58 1.84
N GLY A 327 -16.58 -26.92 3.00
CA GLY A 327 -17.76 -26.38 3.67
C GLY A 327 -18.20 -27.20 4.88
N SER A 328 -17.39 -28.16 5.33
CA SER A 328 -17.59 -28.92 6.57
C SER A 328 -16.97 -28.22 7.79
N GLY A 329 -17.39 -28.59 9.01
CA GLY A 329 -16.84 -28.09 10.27
C GLY A 329 -17.77 -27.11 11.00
N ASP A 330 -17.71 -27.13 12.33
CA ASP A 330 -18.66 -26.45 13.23
C ASP A 330 -18.38 -24.94 13.42
N GLY A 331 -17.69 -24.30 12.47
CA GLY A 331 -17.43 -22.87 12.50
C GLY A 331 -16.63 -22.39 13.71
N ALA A 332 -15.40 -22.88 13.87
CA ALA A 332 -14.53 -22.39 14.94
C ALA A 332 -14.22 -20.90 14.70
N ALA A 333 -14.51 -20.03 15.67
CA ALA A 333 -14.31 -18.57 15.59
C ALA A 333 -12.84 -18.15 15.26
N ALA A 334 -11.89 -19.06 15.46
CA ALA A 334 -10.45 -18.82 15.43
C ALA A 334 -9.87 -18.15 14.16
N PRO A 335 -10.31 -18.40 12.91
CA PRO A 335 -9.69 -17.79 11.73
C PRO A 335 -9.89 -16.28 11.64
N ALA A 336 -11.13 -15.78 11.80
CA ALA A 336 -11.40 -14.35 11.77
C ALA A 336 -10.70 -13.61 12.91
N ASP A 337 -10.77 -14.16 14.13
CA ASP A 337 -10.16 -13.56 15.33
C ASP A 337 -8.63 -13.46 15.20
N ARG A 338 -7.97 -14.48 14.63
CA ARG A 338 -6.52 -14.43 14.38
C ARG A 338 -6.14 -13.30 13.43
N VAL A 339 -6.87 -13.15 12.32
CA VAL A 339 -6.58 -12.08 11.36
C VAL A 339 -6.84 -10.69 11.96
N VAL A 340 -7.87 -10.55 12.78
CA VAL A 340 -8.11 -9.31 13.55
C VAL A 340 -6.97 -9.03 14.52
N ALA A 341 -6.49 -10.04 15.24
CA ALA A 341 -5.34 -9.90 16.14
C ALA A 341 -4.07 -9.47 15.38
N GLU A 342 -3.81 -10.04 14.21
CA GLU A 342 -2.71 -9.64 13.34
C GLU A 342 -2.85 -8.19 12.86
N ILE A 343 -4.04 -7.78 12.42
CA ILE A 343 -4.32 -6.39 12.01
C ILE A 343 -4.07 -5.43 13.17
N ARG A 344 -4.59 -5.75 14.36
CA ARG A 344 -4.42 -4.92 15.56
C ARG A 344 -2.96 -4.85 16.00
N ALA A 345 -2.23 -5.98 15.96
CA ALA A 345 -0.81 -6.03 16.26
C ALA A 345 0.03 -5.20 15.26
N ALA A 346 -0.44 -5.04 14.02
CA ALA A 346 0.15 -4.16 13.01
C ALA A 346 -0.31 -2.70 13.10
N GLY A 347 -1.10 -2.33 14.12
CA GLY A 347 -1.60 -0.97 14.36
C GLY A 347 -2.81 -0.56 13.52
N GLY A 348 -3.53 -1.52 12.94
CA GLY A 348 -4.78 -1.29 12.20
C GLY A 348 -6.04 -1.49 13.06
N GLU A 349 -7.19 -1.07 12.54
CA GLU A 349 -8.49 -1.24 13.19
C GLU A 349 -9.28 -2.36 12.50
N ALA A 350 -9.71 -3.37 13.27
CA ALA A 350 -10.56 -4.44 12.77
C ALA A 350 -11.47 -5.06 13.83
N VAL A 351 -12.57 -5.66 13.37
CA VAL A 351 -13.50 -6.48 14.17
C VAL A 351 -13.79 -7.79 13.44
N ALA A 352 -13.96 -8.87 14.18
CA ALA A 352 -14.28 -10.17 13.62
C ALA A 352 -15.79 -10.31 13.45
N ASP A 353 -16.21 -11.04 12.43
CA ASP A 353 -17.58 -11.45 12.22
C ASP A 353 -17.61 -12.95 11.85
N HIS A 354 -18.53 -13.70 12.45
CA HIS A 354 -18.61 -15.16 12.29
C HIS A 354 -19.90 -15.62 11.60
N ASN A 355 -20.67 -14.68 11.04
CA ASN A 355 -21.95 -14.97 10.42
C ASN A 355 -21.76 -15.63 9.04
N SER A 356 -22.70 -16.52 8.69
CA SER A 356 -22.68 -17.19 7.39
C SER A 356 -23.25 -16.30 6.29
N VAL A 357 -22.50 -16.14 5.19
CA VAL A 357 -23.00 -15.48 3.97
C VAL A 357 -24.16 -16.26 3.33
N ALA A 358 -24.27 -17.56 3.56
CA ALA A 358 -25.22 -18.43 2.86
C ALA A 358 -26.70 -18.18 3.25
N THR A 359 -26.97 -17.35 4.26
CA THR A 359 -28.31 -17.03 4.74
C THR A 359 -28.62 -15.55 4.63
N VAL A 360 -29.89 -15.19 4.48
CA VAL A 360 -30.33 -13.78 4.40
C VAL A 360 -30.01 -13.05 5.70
N GLU A 361 -30.29 -13.69 6.84
CA GLU A 361 -30.07 -13.16 8.18
C GLU A 361 -28.57 -12.97 8.45
N GLY A 362 -27.74 -13.97 8.09
CA GLY A 362 -26.30 -13.88 8.25
C GLY A 362 -25.68 -12.80 7.36
N GLY A 363 -26.13 -12.67 6.11
CA GLY A 363 -25.68 -11.58 5.22
C GLY A 363 -26.00 -10.19 5.77
N ALA A 364 -27.18 -10.01 6.36
CA ALA A 364 -27.56 -8.76 7.03
C ALA A 364 -26.74 -8.52 8.31
N ALA A 365 -26.50 -9.57 9.10
CA ALA A 365 -25.70 -9.47 10.32
C ALA A 365 -24.25 -9.05 10.06
N ILE A 366 -23.62 -9.53 8.97
CA ILE A 366 -22.27 -9.10 8.57
C ILE A 366 -22.20 -7.58 8.36
N VAL A 367 -23.20 -7.02 7.68
CA VAL A 367 -23.28 -5.56 7.46
C VAL A 367 -23.57 -4.84 8.76
N GLN A 368 -24.42 -5.40 9.61
CA GLN A 368 -24.73 -4.84 10.93
C GLN A 368 -23.47 -4.75 11.82
N THR A 369 -22.59 -5.75 11.81
CA THR A 369 -21.30 -5.70 12.52
C THR A 369 -20.46 -4.48 12.10
N ALA A 370 -20.44 -4.14 10.81
CA ALA A 370 -19.72 -2.95 10.33
C ALA A 370 -20.38 -1.64 10.81
N LEU A 371 -21.71 -1.59 10.80
CA LEU A 371 -22.46 -0.42 11.27
C LEU A 371 -22.28 -0.20 12.77
N GLU A 372 -22.28 -1.26 13.58
CA GLU A 372 -22.10 -1.17 15.02
C GLU A 372 -20.67 -0.78 15.40
N ALA A 373 -19.68 -1.38 14.75
CA ALA A 373 -18.27 -1.11 15.06
C ALA A 373 -17.79 0.25 14.52
N PHE A 374 -18.23 0.63 13.31
CA PHE A 374 -17.62 1.72 12.55
C PHE A 374 -18.62 2.71 11.92
N GLY A 375 -19.92 2.48 12.05
CA GLY A 375 -20.98 3.41 11.64
C GLY A 375 -21.31 3.43 10.14
N THR A 376 -20.57 2.70 9.29
CA THR A 376 -20.81 2.70 7.84
C THR A 376 -20.18 1.49 7.12
N VAL A 377 -20.42 1.37 5.81
CA VAL A 377 -19.73 0.42 4.90
C VAL A 377 -19.36 1.13 3.61
N ASP A 378 -18.07 1.28 3.31
CA ASP A 378 -17.56 1.91 2.07
C ASP A 378 -17.16 0.89 1.01
N ILE A 379 -16.59 -0.24 1.46
CA ILE A 379 -16.01 -1.27 0.60
C ILE A 379 -16.59 -2.63 0.98
N LEU A 380 -17.00 -3.42 -0.01
CA LEU A 380 -17.40 -4.81 0.17
C LEU A 380 -16.64 -5.71 -0.81
N ILE A 381 -15.87 -6.66 -0.27
CA ILE A 381 -15.22 -7.71 -1.06
C ILE A 381 -15.94 -9.03 -0.82
N ASN A 382 -16.70 -9.47 -1.83
CA ASN A 382 -17.39 -10.77 -1.85
C ASN A 382 -16.41 -11.87 -2.27
N ASN A 383 -15.67 -12.41 -1.30
CA ASN A 383 -14.61 -13.39 -1.50
C ASN A 383 -14.94 -14.80 -0.95
N ALA A 384 -15.88 -14.92 0.00
CA ALA A 384 -16.25 -16.21 0.60
C ALA A 384 -16.57 -17.30 -0.45
N GLY A 385 -16.19 -18.53 -0.15
CA GLY A 385 -16.30 -19.61 -1.12
C GLY A 385 -15.94 -21.00 -0.61
N ILE A 386 -16.52 -22.01 -1.26
CA ILE A 386 -16.28 -23.44 -1.02
C ILE A 386 -16.19 -24.21 -2.34
N LEU A 387 -15.70 -25.45 -2.32
CA LEU A 387 -15.69 -26.32 -3.50
C LEU A 387 -16.37 -27.66 -3.22
N ARG A 388 -17.16 -28.12 -4.20
CA ARG A 388 -17.84 -29.43 -4.23
C ARG A 388 -17.75 -30.01 -5.64
N ASP A 389 -16.54 -30.37 -6.05
CA ASP A 389 -16.25 -30.79 -7.42
C ASP A 389 -16.78 -32.21 -7.70
N LYS A 390 -17.60 -32.35 -8.75
CA LYS A 390 -18.14 -33.61 -9.28
C LYS A 390 -18.42 -33.46 -10.78
N SER A 391 -18.23 -34.53 -11.55
CA SER A 391 -18.74 -34.55 -12.93
C SER A 391 -20.25 -34.29 -12.93
N PHE A 392 -20.79 -33.72 -14.01
CA PHE A 392 -22.16 -33.20 -14.03
C PHE A 392 -23.22 -34.22 -13.57
N VAL A 393 -23.14 -35.47 -14.06
CA VAL A 393 -24.07 -36.56 -13.68
C VAL A 393 -23.93 -36.98 -12.21
N ASN A 394 -22.73 -36.83 -11.64
CA ASN A 394 -22.45 -37.17 -10.24
C ASN A 394 -22.62 -35.97 -9.30
N MET A 395 -23.05 -34.81 -9.82
CA MET A 395 -23.31 -33.61 -9.03
C MET A 395 -24.65 -33.77 -8.32
N THR A 396 -24.61 -34.00 -7.01
CA THR A 396 -25.84 -34.10 -6.21
C THR A 396 -26.49 -32.72 -6.06
N PRO A 397 -27.83 -32.64 -5.91
CA PRO A 397 -28.53 -31.38 -5.65
C PRO A 397 -27.97 -30.61 -4.45
N GLU A 398 -27.53 -31.30 -3.41
CA GLU A 398 -26.98 -30.69 -2.19
C GLU A 398 -25.63 -30.02 -2.47
N ASN A 399 -24.74 -30.69 -3.22
CA ASN A 399 -23.46 -30.12 -3.63
C ASN A 399 -23.64 -28.93 -4.59
N TRP A 400 -24.65 -29.01 -5.46
CA TRP A 400 -25.03 -27.90 -6.32
C TRP A 400 -25.51 -26.69 -5.51
N GLN A 401 -26.47 -26.92 -4.61
CA GLN A 401 -27.11 -25.89 -3.80
C GLN A 401 -26.11 -25.22 -2.86
N ALA A 402 -25.28 -25.98 -2.14
CA ALA A 402 -24.31 -25.43 -1.19
C ALA A 402 -23.31 -24.46 -1.86
N VAL A 403 -22.85 -24.78 -3.07
CA VAL A 403 -21.94 -23.90 -3.83
C VAL A 403 -22.66 -22.63 -4.29
N LEU A 404 -23.90 -22.73 -4.79
CA LEU A 404 -24.68 -21.53 -5.14
C LEU A 404 -24.98 -20.65 -3.93
N ASP A 405 -25.33 -21.27 -2.79
CA ASP A 405 -25.70 -20.56 -1.56
C ASP A 405 -24.54 -19.75 -0.99
N VAL A 406 -23.34 -20.32 -0.93
CA VAL A 406 -22.17 -19.59 -0.41
C VAL A 406 -21.69 -18.52 -1.39
N HIS A 407 -21.67 -18.82 -2.69
CA HIS A 407 -21.06 -17.92 -3.66
C HIS A 407 -22.03 -16.87 -4.21
N LEU A 408 -23.09 -17.30 -4.89
CA LEU A 408 -23.98 -16.39 -5.62
C LEU A 408 -25.03 -15.79 -4.68
N HIS A 409 -25.77 -16.62 -3.95
CA HIS A 409 -26.73 -16.12 -2.97
C HIS A 409 -26.01 -15.40 -1.84
N GLY A 410 -24.86 -15.90 -1.39
CA GLY A 410 -24.08 -15.25 -0.34
C GLY A 410 -23.60 -13.84 -0.72
N ALA A 411 -23.08 -13.67 -1.94
CA ALA A 411 -22.77 -12.33 -2.44
C ALA A 411 -24.02 -11.43 -2.47
N TYR A 412 -25.19 -11.95 -2.86
CA TYR A 412 -26.44 -11.20 -2.82
C TYR A 412 -26.87 -10.83 -1.38
N HIS A 413 -26.84 -11.78 -0.44
CA HIS A 413 -27.27 -11.60 0.95
C HIS A 413 -26.47 -10.51 1.67
N VAL A 414 -25.17 -10.39 1.39
CA VAL A 414 -24.31 -9.34 1.96
C VAL A 414 -24.39 -8.04 1.17
N THR A 415 -24.39 -8.14 -0.17
CA THR A 415 -24.37 -6.94 -1.03
C THR A 415 -25.65 -6.14 -0.91
N ARG A 416 -26.82 -6.77 -0.83
CA ARG A 416 -28.11 -6.06 -0.74
C ARG A 416 -28.18 -5.07 0.44
N PRO A 417 -27.93 -5.46 1.70
CA PRO A 417 -27.91 -4.53 2.83
C PRO A 417 -26.75 -3.52 2.74
N ALA A 418 -25.54 -3.94 2.31
CA ALA A 418 -24.41 -3.02 2.15
C ALA A 418 -24.68 -1.94 1.09
N PHE A 419 -25.31 -2.31 -0.02
CA PHE A 419 -25.65 -1.41 -1.12
C PHE A 419 -26.66 -0.36 -0.69
N ALA A 420 -27.62 -0.71 0.20
CA ALA A 420 -28.53 0.27 0.78
C ALA A 420 -27.78 1.36 1.56
N VAL A 421 -26.82 0.96 2.42
CA VAL A 421 -25.95 1.89 3.16
C VAL A 421 -25.13 2.77 2.19
N MET A 422 -24.49 2.16 1.20
CA MET A 422 -23.67 2.85 0.19
C MET A 422 -24.50 3.86 -0.64
N ARG A 423 -25.73 3.47 -1.01
CA ARG A 423 -26.68 4.30 -1.77
C ARG A 423 -27.06 5.55 -0.98
N ASP A 424 -27.39 5.38 0.30
CA ASP A 424 -27.89 6.46 1.14
C ASP A 424 -26.80 7.51 1.43
N LYS A 425 -25.53 7.09 1.51
CA LYS A 425 -24.39 8.01 1.67
C LYS A 425 -23.73 8.49 0.37
N GLY A 426 -24.10 7.93 -0.78
CA GLY A 426 -23.55 8.31 -2.08
C GLY A 426 -22.09 7.90 -2.31
N TYR A 427 -21.65 6.77 -1.75
CA TYR A 427 -20.33 6.18 -2.04
C TYR A 427 -20.33 4.67 -1.77
N GLY A 428 -19.78 3.89 -2.71
CA GLY A 428 -19.55 2.46 -2.50
C GLY A 428 -18.55 1.84 -3.48
N ARG A 429 -17.82 0.82 -3.02
CA ARG A 429 -16.92 0.01 -3.86
C ARG A 429 -17.19 -1.46 -3.57
N ILE A 430 -17.58 -2.21 -4.60
CA ILE A 430 -17.91 -3.63 -4.46
C ILE A 430 -17.03 -4.44 -5.41
N LEU A 431 -16.35 -5.44 -4.86
CA LEU A 431 -15.56 -6.40 -5.62
C LEU A 431 -16.18 -7.79 -5.54
N MET A 432 -16.53 -8.34 -6.69
CA MET A 432 -17.00 -9.71 -6.83
C MET A 432 -15.83 -10.63 -7.20
N THR A 433 -15.76 -11.82 -6.60
CA THR A 433 -14.73 -12.81 -6.94
C THR A 433 -15.29 -13.91 -7.85
N THR A 434 -15.03 -13.80 -9.16
CA THR A 434 -15.27 -14.89 -10.14
C THR A 434 -14.08 -15.87 -10.19
N SER A 435 -13.92 -16.64 -11.25
CA SER A 435 -12.74 -17.49 -11.49
C SER A 435 -12.57 -17.81 -12.97
N ALA A 436 -11.39 -18.30 -13.36
CA ALA A 436 -11.17 -18.85 -14.70
C ALA A 436 -12.15 -19.99 -15.02
N ALA A 437 -12.49 -20.84 -14.04
CA ALA A 437 -13.51 -21.89 -14.20
C ALA A 437 -14.92 -21.32 -14.46
N GLY A 438 -15.25 -20.15 -13.89
CA GLY A 438 -16.50 -19.44 -14.19
C GLY A 438 -16.51 -18.82 -15.59
N LEU A 439 -15.38 -18.24 -16.02
CA LEU A 439 -15.27 -17.55 -17.30
C LEU A 439 -15.15 -18.49 -18.49
N TYR A 440 -14.44 -19.61 -18.32
CA TYR A 440 -14.03 -20.49 -19.42
C TYR A 440 -14.51 -21.94 -19.25
N GLY A 441 -15.12 -22.27 -18.13
CA GLY A 441 -15.47 -23.65 -17.76
C GLY A 441 -14.28 -24.41 -17.17
N ASN A 442 -14.60 -25.42 -16.35
CA ASN A 442 -13.62 -26.42 -15.91
C ASN A 442 -14.34 -27.75 -15.66
N PHE A 443 -13.72 -28.86 -16.04
CA PHE A 443 -14.32 -30.17 -15.89
C PHE A 443 -14.61 -30.48 -14.41
N GLY A 444 -15.81 -30.98 -14.12
CA GLY A 444 -16.22 -31.31 -12.75
C GLY A 444 -16.65 -30.14 -11.87
N GLN A 445 -16.77 -28.92 -12.43
CA GLN A 445 -17.06 -27.70 -11.69
C GLN A 445 -18.31 -26.97 -12.21
N SER A 446 -19.35 -27.68 -12.66
CA SER A 446 -20.55 -27.05 -13.23
C SER A 446 -21.28 -26.11 -12.26
N ASN A 447 -21.46 -26.51 -11.00
CA ASN A 447 -22.03 -25.69 -9.92
C ASN A 447 -21.18 -24.44 -9.65
N TYR A 448 -19.87 -24.62 -9.51
CA TYR A 448 -18.94 -23.54 -9.22
C TYR A 448 -18.82 -22.56 -10.39
N ALA A 449 -18.72 -23.06 -11.62
CA ALA A 449 -18.69 -22.23 -12.82
C ALA A 449 -19.99 -21.42 -12.97
N ALA A 450 -21.15 -22.05 -12.76
CA ALA A 450 -22.44 -21.37 -12.78
C ALA A 450 -22.53 -20.28 -11.72
N ALA A 451 -22.12 -20.57 -10.47
CA ALA A 451 -22.10 -19.58 -9.39
C ALA A 451 -21.18 -18.39 -9.71
N LYS A 452 -19.96 -18.68 -10.19
CA LYS A 452 -18.92 -17.67 -10.47
C LYS A 452 -19.24 -16.80 -11.67
N MET A 453 -19.89 -17.34 -12.71
CA MET A 453 -20.39 -16.54 -13.83
C MET A 453 -21.66 -15.77 -13.44
N GLY A 454 -22.49 -16.31 -12.56
CA GLY A 454 -23.62 -15.61 -11.95
C GLY A 454 -23.22 -14.30 -11.27
N LEU A 455 -22.05 -14.26 -10.62
CA LEU A 455 -21.50 -13.03 -10.02
C LEU A 455 -21.17 -11.95 -11.06
N VAL A 456 -20.73 -12.33 -12.26
CA VAL A 456 -20.52 -11.40 -13.39
C VAL A 456 -21.86 -10.83 -13.84
N GLY A 457 -22.89 -11.67 -13.93
CA GLY A 457 -24.27 -11.24 -14.21
C GLY A 457 -24.81 -10.25 -13.17
N LEU A 458 -24.63 -10.53 -11.89
CA LEU A 458 -25.02 -9.64 -10.79
C LEU A 458 -24.29 -8.29 -10.88
N MET A 459 -22.98 -8.30 -11.12
CA MET A 459 -22.18 -7.08 -11.31
C MET A 459 -22.69 -6.24 -12.48
N ASN A 460 -23.04 -6.86 -13.61
CA ASN A 460 -23.51 -6.16 -14.81
C ASN A 460 -24.76 -5.32 -14.56
N THR A 461 -25.62 -5.73 -13.63
CA THR A 461 -26.80 -4.96 -13.24
C THR A 461 -26.43 -3.92 -12.17
N LEU A 462 -25.72 -4.32 -11.11
CA LEU A 462 -25.40 -3.43 -9.99
C LEU A 462 -24.54 -2.22 -10.38
N LYS A 463 -23.68 -2.35 -11.40
CA LYS A 463 -22.90 -1.21 -11.93
C LYS A 463 -23.81 -0.08 -12.44
N LEU A 464 -24.97 -0.43 -13.01
CA LEU A 464 -25.94 0.50 -13.58
C LEU A 464 -26.80 1.11 -12.47
N GLU A 465 -27.29 0.28 -11.54
CA GLU A 465 -28.07 0.75 -10.39
C GLU A 465 -27.27 1.68 -9.47
N GLY A 466 -25.96 1.46 -9.38
CA GLY A 466 -25.04 2.19 -8.50
C GLY A 466 -24.48 3.50 -9.08
N GLU A 467 -24.56 3.69 -10.39
CA GLU A 467 -23.84 4.76 -11.11
C GLU A 467 -24.16 6.16 -10.54
N LYS A 468 -25.45 6.49 -10.40
CA LYS A 468 -25.93 7.79 -9.89
C LYS A 468 -25.63 8.05 -8.41
N ARG A 469 -25.04 7.07 -7.72
CA ARG A 469 -24.71 7.12 -6.28
C ARG A 469 -23.23 6.85 -6.03
N ASN A 470 -22.38 6.93 -7.04
CA ASN A 470 -20.95 6.67 -6.94
C ASN A 470 -20.63 5.30 -6.29
N ILE A 471 -21.46 4.31 -6.62
CA ILE A 471 -21.22 2.92 -6.26
C ILE A 471 -20.64 2.22 -7.48
N LYS A 472 -19.41 1.73 -7.36
CA LYS A 472 -18.73 1.00 -8.44
C LYS A 472 -18.65 -0.47 -8.09
N VAL A 473 -18.93 -1.32 -9.07
CA VAL A 473 -18.91 -2.77 -8.92
C VAL A 473 -18.01 -3.36 -9.98
N ASN A 474 -16.95 -4.07 -9.59
CA ASN A 474 -16.04 -4.75 -10.50
C ASN A 474 -15.91 -6.22 -10.11
N THR A 475 -15.38 -7.05 -11.02
CA THR A 475 -15.17 -8.48 -10.80
C THR A 475 -13.72 -8.86 -11.03
N ILE A 476 -13.18 -9.72 -10.17
CA ILE A 476 -11.83 -10.27 -10.29
C ILE A 476 -11.87 -11.80 -10.41
N ALA A 477 -11.07 -12.34 -11.32
CA ALA A 477 -10.78 -13.75 -11.50
C ALA A 477 -9.34 -14.00 -11.00
N PRO A 478 -9.17 -14.33 -9.71
CA PRO A 478 -7.85 -14.46 -9.13
C PRO A 478 -7.19 -15.79 -9.53
N LEU A 479 -5.87 -15.74 -9.68
CA LEU A 479 -4.99 -16.90 -9.78
C LEU A 479 -4.02 -16.87 -8.60
N ALA A 480 -4.25 -17.75 -7.64
CA ALA A 480 -3.39 -17.94 -6.49
C ALA A 480 -3.22 -19.44 -6.20
N ALA A 481 -2.05 -19.82 -5.69
CA ALA A 481 -1.75 -21.16 -5.25
C ALA A 481 -2.67 -21.54 -4.09
N SER A 482 -3.07 -22.80 -4.08
CA SER A 482 -3.74 -23.40 -2.93
C SER A 482 -2.78 -24.37 -2.25
N ARG A 483 -3.07 -24.75 -1.00
CA ARG A 483 -2.32 -25.81 -0.28
C ARG A 483 -2.19 -27.13 -1.07
N LEU A 484 -3.05 -27.37 -2.07
CA LEU A 484 -3.02 -28.58 -2.91
C LEU A 484 -2.05 -28.51 -4.11
N THR A 485 -1.55 -27.32 -4.46
CA THR A 485 -0.65 -27.13 -5.61
C THR A 485 0.81 -26.95 -5.20
N GLU A 486 1.09 -27.03 -3.90
CA GLU A 486 2.41 -26.82 -3.29
C GLU A 486 3.42 -27.90 -3.71
N ASP A 487 3.00 -29.17 -3.78
CA ASP A 487 3.88 -30.29 -4.14
C ASP A 487 4.02 -30.54 -5.65
N ILE A 488 3.29 -29.79 -6.48
CA ILE A 488 3.18 -30.04 -7.94
C ILE A 488 3.94 -28.98 -8.75
N LEU A 489 4.01 -27.75 -8.24
CA LEU A 489 4.57 -26.62 -8.97
C LEU A 489 6.07 -26.43 -8.66
N PRO A 490 6.89 -26.05 -9.65
CA PRO A 490 8.26 -25.60 -9.39
C PRO A 490 8.27 -24.46 -8.34
N PRO A 491 9.26 -24.42 -7.41
CA PRO A 491 9.29 -23.45 -6.31
C PRO A 491 9.18 -21.98 -6.77
N ASP A 492 9.85 -21.61 -7.85
CA ASP A 492 9.83 -20.25 -8.40
C ASP A 492 8.45 -19.84 -8.93
N LEU A 493 7.69 -20.80 -9.43
CA LEU A 493 6.33 -20.59 -9.92
C LEU A 493 5.35 -20.48 -8.74
N PHE A 494 5.50 -21.34 -7.74
CA PHE A 494 4.71 -21.28 -6.51
C PHE A 494 4.91 -19.96 -5.75
N ALA A 495 6.14 -19.44 -5.70
CA ALA A 495 6.45 -18.14 -5.10
C ALA A 495 5.70 -16.98 -5.80
N LYS A 496 5.46 -17.07 -7.11
CA LYS A 496 4.68 -16.05 -7.86
C LYS A 496 3.17 -16.24 -7.72
N MET A 497 2.70 -17.38 -7.23
CA MET A 497 1.28 -17.66 -7.07
C MET A 497 0.74 -17.28 -5.68
N GLN A 498 1.51 -16.53 -4.89
CA GLN A 498 1.06 -16.09 -3.58
C GLN A 498 -0.11 -15.08 -3.68
N PRO A 499 -1.06 -15.08 -2.72
CA PRO A 499 -2.20 -14.16 -2.68
C PRO A 499 -1.84 -12.68 -2.89
N GLU A 500 -0.67 -12.27 -2.42
CA GLU A 500 -0.12 -10.92 -2.50
C GLU A 500 0.04 -10.41 -3.93
N TYR A 501 0.13 -11.29 -4.93
CA TYR A 501 0.17 -10.92 -6.34
C TYR A 501 -1.21 -10.54 -6.93
N VAL A 502 -2.30 -10.82 -6.19
CA VAL A 502 -3.67 -10.44 -6.57
C VAL A 502 -4.10 -9.14 -5.88
N VAL A 503 -3.63 -8.94 -4.64
CA VAL A 503 -4.01 -7.84 -3.74
C VAL A 503 -3.93 -6.45 -4.40
N PRO A 504 -2.87 -6.07 -5.16
CA PRO A 504 -2.77 -4.73 -5.73
C PRO A 504 -3.95 -4.36 -6.63
N LEU A 505 -4.38 -5.26 -7.52
CA LEU A 505 -5.52 -5.00 -8.39
C LEU A 505 -6.84 -4.98 -7.62
N ALA A 506 -7.03 -5.93 -6.69
CA ALA A 506 -8.24 -6.01 -5.87
C ALA A 506 -8.48 -4.70 -5.11
N LEU A 507 -7.44 -4.16 -4.45
CA LEU A 507 -7.53 -2.91 -3.72
C LEU A 507 -7.62 -1.70 -4.64
N PHE A 508 -6.91 -1.68 -5.77
CA PHE A 508 -7.09 -0.61 -6.75
C PHE A 508 -8.55 -0.51 -7.21
N LEU A 509 -9.22 -1.62 -7.49
CA LEU A 509 -10.65 -1.62 -7.84
C LEU A 509 -11.57 -1.14 -6.71
N CYS A 510 -11.07 -1.11 -5.47
CA CYS A 510 -11.79 -0.64 -4.29
C CYS A 510 -11.45 0.81 -3.89
N THR A 511 -10.59 1.53 -4.62
CA THR A 511 -10.26 2.92 -4.29
C THR A 511 -11.20 3.93 -4.97
N ASP A 512 -11.25 5.15 -4.44
CA ASP A 512 -11.93 6.28 -5.10
C ASP A 512 -11.25 6.70 -6.42
N GLN A 513 -9.95 6.46 -6.56
CA GLN A 513 -9.19 6.74 -7.77
C GLN A 513 -9.48 5.77 -8.93
N CYS A 514 -10.18 4.65 -8.70
CA CYS A 514 -10.53 3.73 -9.77
C CYS A 514 -11.63 4.33 -10.65
N PRO A 515 -11.39 4.61 -11.95
CA PRO A 515 -12.43 5.14 -12.82
C PRO A 515 -13.44 4.03 -13.20
N ALA A 516 -13.02 2.77 -13.25
CA ALA A 516 -13.80 1.66 -13.77
C ALA A 516 -14.95 1.21 -12.86
N SER A 517 -16.08 0.92 -13.49
CA SER A 517 -17.17 0.12 -12.95
C SER A 517 -17.61 -0.82 -14.05
N GLY A 518 -18.00 -2.05 -13.72
CA GLY A 518 -18.52 -3.00 -14.70
C GLY A 518 -17.51 -3.91 -15.37
N ASN A 519 -16.25 -3.90 -14.93
CA ASN A 519 -15.18 -4.65 -15.59
C ASN A 519 -14.87 -5.97 -14.88
N ILE A 520 -14.35 -6.92 -15.68
CA ILE A 520 -13.83 -8.20 -15.23
C ILE A 520 -12.32 -8.18 -15.43
N TYR A 521 -11.56 -8.71 -14.49
CA TYR A 521 -10.09 -8.76 -14.59
C TYR A 521 -9.54 -10.12 -14.17
N ASN A 522 -8.56 -10.64 -14.89
CA ASN A 522 -7.69 -11.68 -14.34
C ASN A 522 -6.58 -11.03 -13.51
N ALA A 523 -6.18 -11.69 -12.43
CA ALA A 523 -5.10 -11.20 -11.57
C ALA A 523 -4.34 -12.34 -10.92
N GLY A 524 -3.02 -12.34 -11.04
CA GLY A 524 -2.14 -13.28 -10.35
C GLY A 524 -0.76 -13.30 -10.98
N MET A 525 0.24 -13.77 -10.25
CA MET A 525 1.63 -13.86 -10.74
C MET A 525 2.26 -12.53 -11.21
N GLY A 526 1.71 -11.40 -10.77
CA GLY A 526 2.11 -10.06 -11.22
C GLY A 526 1.55 -9.67 -12.59
N PHE A 527 0.70 -10.50 -13.19
CA PHE A 527 0.01 -10.23 -14.44
C PHE A 527 -1.45 -9.84 -14.19
N PHE A 528 -1.89 -8.80 -14.89
CA PHE A 528 -3.25 -8.28 -14.82
C PHE A 528 -3.76 -7.99 -16.23
N ASN A 529 -4.95 -8.47 -16.56
CA ASN A 529 -5.62 -8.10 -17.83
C ASN A 529 -7.13 -7.99 -17.64
N ARG A 530 -7.76 -7.19 -18.50
CA ARG A 530 -9.23 -7.10 -18.57
C ARG A 530 -9.79 -8.29 -19.36
N VAL A 531 -10.91 -8.82 -18.88
CA VAL A 531 -11.79 -9.75 -19.59
C VAL A 531 -13.09 -9.01 -19.95
N ALA A 532 -13.69 -9.34 -21.09
CA ALA A 532 -14.95 -8.74 -21.51
C ALA A 532 -15.81 -9.75 -22.28
N VAL A 533 -17.13 -9.56 -22.20
CA VAL A 533 -18.08 -10.17 -23.14
C VAL A 533 -18.07 -9.32 -24.41
N MET A 534 -17.87 -9.96 -25.55
CA MET A 534 -17.83 -9.31 -26.87
C MET A 534 -18.86 -9.90 -27.81
N THR A 535 -19.32 -9.08 -28.76
CA THR A 535 -20.24 -9.48 -29.81
C THR A 535 -19.58 -9.19 -31.16
N GLY A 536 -19.57 -10.20 -32.04
CA GLY A 536 -19.08 -10.06 -33.41
C GLY A 536 -19.95 -9.14 -34.29
N PRO A 537 -19.48 -8.81 -35.49
CA PRO A 537 -20.25 -8.01 -36.45
C PRO A 537 -21.58 -8.68 -36.84
N GLY A 538 -21.59 -10.01 -36.99
CA GLY A 538 -22.77 -10.78 -37.38
C GLY A 538 -23.14 -10.60 -38.86
N ALA A 539 -24.30 -11.14 -39.25
CA ALA A 539 -24.82 -11.04 -40.62
C ALA A 539 -26.36 -10.95 -40.62
N VAL A 540 -26.91 -10.44 -41.73
CA VAL A 540 -28.36 -10.49 -42.02
C VAL A 540 -28.58 -11.58 -43.08
N PRO A 541 -29.02 -12.79 -42.70
CA PRO A 541 -28.99 -13.94 -43.60
C PRO A 541 -30.13 -13.96 -44.64
N ALA A 542 -31.10 -13.07 -44.55
CA ALA A 542 -32.23 -13.00 -45.49
C ALA A 542 -32.39 -11.59 -46.07
N ALA A 543 -33.04 -11.51 -47.23
CA ALA A 543 -33.43 -10.22 -47.82
C ALA A 543 -34.37 -9.45 -46.88
N GLN A 544 -34.40 -8.12 -47.04
CA GLN A 544 -35.20 -7.25 -46.19
C GLN A 544 -36.69 -7.66 -46.23
N GLY A 545 -37.28 -7.89 -45.05
CA GLY A 545 -38.66 -8.33 -44.89
C GLY A 545 -38.91 -9.84 -45.00
N ALA A 546 -37.88 -10.65 -45.31
CA ALA A 546 -37.99 -12.11 -45.33
C ALA A 546 -37.54 -12.73 -43.99
N VAL A 547 -38.24 -13.80 -43.56
CA VAL A 547 -37.82 -14.59 -42.40
C VAL A 547 -36.66 -15.51 -42.82
N PRO A 548 -35.52 -15.50 -42.11
CA PRO A 548 -34.38 -16.35 -42.46
C PRO A 548 -34.67 -17.83 -42.20
N THR A 549 -34.19 -18.69 -43.10
CA THR A 549 -34.23 -20.14 -42.92
C THR A 549 -32.97 -20.66 -42.23
N PRO A 550 -32.98 -21.87 -41.67
CA PRO A 550 -31.77 -22.50 -41.13
C PRO A 550 -30.63 -22.62 -42.16
N GLU A 551 -30.95 -22.85 -43.43
CA GLU A 551 -29.96 -22.90 -44.52
C GLU A 551 -29.32 -21.54 -44.75
N ALA A 552 -30.10 -20.45 -44.71
CA ALA A 552 -29.57 -19.10 -44.82
C ALA A 552 -28.61 -18.76 -43.67
N VAL A 553 -28.89 -19.26 -42.45
CA VAL A 553 -27.98 -19.14 -41.30
C VAL A 553 -26.71 -19.95 -41.52
N ARG A 554 -26.82 -21.22 -41.98
CA ARG A 554 -25.67 -22.07 -42.32
C ARG A 554 -24.77 -21.41 -43.36
N ASP A 555 -25.35 -20.86 -44.42
CA ASP A 555 -24.62 -20.26 -45.53
C ASP A 555 -23.90 -18.97 -45.14
N GLN A 556 -24.35 -18.32 -44.05
CA GLN A 556 -23.71 -17.14 -43.45
C GLN A 556 -22.95 -17.46 -42.14
N ALA A 557 -22.77 -18.73 -41.79
CA ALA A 557 -22.23 -19.13 -40.49
C ALA A 557 -20.86 -18.50 -40.20
N ALA A 558 -19.97 -18.42 -41.20
CA ALA A 558 -18.65 -17.81 -41.05
C ALA A 558 -18.73 -16.34 -40.59
N ALA A 559 -19.61 -15.54 -41.20
CA ALA A 559 -19.82 -14.14 -40.84
C ALA A 559 -20.52 -14.00 -39.47
N ILE A 560 -21.42 -14.92 -39.12
CA ILE A 560 -22.10 -14.93 -37.82
C ILE A 560 -21.12 -15.23 -36.67
N THR A 561 -20.15 -16.13 -36.90
CA THR A 561 -19.19 -16.57 -35.87
C THR A 561 -17.92 -15.71 -35.79
N ASP A 562 -17.75 -14.75 -36.71
CA ASP A 562 -16.57 -13.88 -36.73
C ASP A 562 -16.51 -12.98 -35.48
N LEU A 563 -15.29 -12.79 -34.96
CA LEU A 563 -14.98 -11.94 -33.81
C LEU A 563 -13.88 -10.91 -34.10
N GLU A 564 -13.28 -10.88 -35.30
CA GLU A 564 -12.13 -10.02 -35.63
C GLU A 564 -12.48 -8.52 -35.51
N ALA A 565 -13.73 -8.15 -35.78
CA ALA A 565 -14.29 -6.81 -35.57
C ALA A 565 -15.28 -6.74 -34.38
N GLY A 566 -15.13 -7.62 -33.39
CA GLY A 566 -16.04 -7.69 -32.25
C GLY A 566 -15.94 -6.48 -31.31
N ARG A 567 -17.05 -6.15 -30.65
CA ARG A 567 -17.14 -5.01 -29.72
C ARG A 567 -17.80 -5.39 -28.40
N THR A 568 -17.53 -4.58 -27.37
CA THR A 568 -18.13 -4.73 -26.04
C THR A 568 -19.26 -3.72 -25.87
N PHE A 569 -20.30 -4.08 -25.13
CA PHE A 569 -21.39 -3.17 -24.77
C PHE A 569 -21.45 -2.94 -23.26
N GLY A 570 -21.74 -1.71 -22.84
CA GLY A 570 -21.87 -1.36 -21.43
C GLY A 570 -23.17 -1.86 -20.81
N GLN A 571 -24.24 -1.87 -21.61
CA GLN A 571 -25.61 -2.18 -21.20
C GLN A 571 -26.45 -2.73 -22.35
N LEU A 572 -27.62 -3.28 -22.01
CA LEU A 572 -28.55 -3.90 -22.96
C LEU A 572 -28.97 -2.96 -24.10
N ALA A 573 -29.33 -1.70 -23.80
CA ALA A 573 -29.84 -0.77 -24.80
C ALA A 573 -28.83 -0.51 -25.94
N GLU A 574 -27.53 -0.43 -25.64
CA GLU A 574 -26.48 -0.25 -26.65
C GLU A 574 -26.38 -1.45 -27.60
N GLN A 575 -26.48 -2.67 -27.06
CA GLN A 575 -26.46 -3.88 -27.85
C GLN A 575 -27.72 -4.03 -28.70
N VAL A 576 -28.90 -3.68 -28.17
CA VAL A 576 -30.15 -3.72 -28.94
C VAL A 576 -30.11 -2.72 -30.09
N MET A 577 -29.61 -1.50 -29.85
CA MET A 577 -29.45 -0.49 -30.90
C MET A 577 -28.44 -0.93 -31.98
N ASP A 578 -27.34 -1.60 -31.61
CA ASP A 578 -26.44 -2.21 -32.60
C ASP A 578 -27.18 -3.12 -33.57
N VAL A 579 -28.04 -4.00 -33.04
CA VAL A 579 -28.80 -4.94 -33.85
C VAL A 579 -29.80 -4.21 -34.73
N VAL A 580 -30.55 -3.25 -34.17
CA VAL A 580 -31.55 -2.46 -34.93
C VAL A 580 -30.90 -1.74 -36.11
N THR A 581 -29.74 -1.12 -35.92
CA THR A 581 -29.03 -0.42 -37.01
C THR A 581 -28.56 -1.35 -38.12
N LYS A 582 -28.28 -2.62 -37.83
CA LYS A 582 -27.83 -3.60 -38.84
C LYS A 582 -28.97 -4.16 -39.70
N VAL A 583 -30.21 -4.10 -39.23
CA VAL A 583 -31.38 -4.67 -39.92
C VAL A 583 -32.29 -3.64 -40.59
N GLN A 584 -32.02 -2.35 -40.38
CA GLN A 584 -32.60 -1.23 -41.14
C GLN A 584 -31.84 -1.07 -42.45
#